data_AF-A0A6N6MSB6-F1
#
_entry.id   AF-A0A6N6MSB6-F1
#
_cell.length_a   1.000
_cell.length_b   1.000
_cell.length_c   1.000
_cell.angle_alpha   90.00
_cell.angle_beta   90.00
_cell.angle_gamma   90.00
#
_symmetry.space_group_name_H-M   'P 1'
#
loop_
_entity.id
_entity.type
_entity.pdbx_description
1 polymer ?
#
loop_
_entity_poly.entity_id
_entity_poly.type
_entity_poly.pdbx_seq_one_letter_code
_entity_poly.pdbx_strand_id
1 'polypeptide(L)'
;MSMYYSVTKTQKADQPLNGIDELVGRIRQLVRHRGYERDKIVSAMLRRYLPNMGGAGWNGEASLRQVLTQAKLDQKSIDHLSANVVGEIHMAHERLAG
;
A
#
# COMPACT_ATOMS: atom_id res chain seq x y z
N MET A 1 -31.67 11.39 19.19
CA MET A 1 -31.54 11.21 17.73
C MET A 1 -30.07 11.32 17.37
N SER A 2 -29.46 10.24 16.86
CA SER A 2 -28.18 10.36 16.14
C SER A 2 -28.11 9.26 15.08
N MET A 3 -27.94 9.70 13.84
CA MET A 3 -27.99 8.93 12.61
C MET A 3 -26.81 7.95 12.51
N TYR A 4 -27.10 6.66 12.33
CA TYR A 4 -26.09 5.68 11.92
C TYR A 4 -25.83 5.85 10.43
N TYR A 5 -24.69 6.45 10.09
CA TYR A 5 -24.14 6.40 8.74
C TYR A 5 -23.68 4.96 8.45
N SER A 6 -24.35 4.31 7.51
CA SER A 6 -23.97 3.01 6.97
C SER A 6 -22.66 3.14 6.21
N VAL A 7 -21.55 2.72 6.82
CA VAL A 7 -20.30 2.50 6.10
C VAL A 7 -20.38 1.11 5.47
N THR A 8 -20.68 1.06 4.18
CA THR A 8 -20.46 -0.10 3.32
C THR A 8 -18.96 -0.37 3.24
N LYS A 9 -18.43 -1.14 4.19
CA LYS A 9 -17.12 -1.77 4.04
C LYS A 9 -17.35 -3.23 3.76
N THR A 10 -17.33 -3.59 2.49
CA THR A 10 -17.25 -4.97 2.01
C THR A 10 -15.96 -5.60 2.55
N GLN A 11 -15.99 -6.03 3.80
CA GLN A 11 -14.96 -6.86 4.41
C GLN A 11 -15.21 -8.30 3.95
N LYS A 12 -14.75 -8.62 2.73
CA LYS A 12 -14.40 -10.00 2.40
C LYS A 12 -12.88 -10.11 2.48
N ALA A 13 -12.39 -10.54 3.64
CA ALA A 13 -11.07 -11.12 3.78
C ALA A 13 -11.04 -11.96 5.07
N ASP A 14 -11.86 -13.02 5.11
CA ASP A 14 -11.65 -14.12 6.05
C ASP A 14 -10.64 -15.07 5.41
N GLN A 15 -9.35 -14.70 5.52
CA GLN A 15 -8.20 -15.56 5.25
C GLN A 15 -6.99 -14.85 5.88
N PRO A 16 -6.12 -15.55 6.63
CA PRO A 16 -4.85 -14.98 7.07
C PRO A 16 -3.99 -14.79 5.82
N LEU A 17 -4.14 -13.64 5.16
CA LEU A 17 -3.29 -13.24 4.05
C LEU A 17 -1.89 -13.12 4.64
N ASN A 18 -0.99 -13.97 4.13
CA ASN A 18 0.43 -13.95 4.45
C ASN A 18 0.91 -12.49 4.44
N GLY A 19 1.70 -12.03 5.42
CA GLY A 19 1.97 -10.58 5.60
C GLY A 19 2.52 -9.86 4.34
N ILE A 20 3.17 -10.62 3.45
CA ILE A 20 3.61 -10.14 2.13
C ILE A 20 2.43 -9.81 1.21
N ASP A 21 1.36 -10.61 1.19
CA ASP A 21 0.19 -10.40 0.34
C ASP A 21 -0.60 -9.16 0.75
N GLU A 22 -0.71 -8.94 2.06
CA GLU A 22 -1.28 -7.71 2.58
C GLU A 22 -0.45 -6.50 2.18
N LEU A 23 0.88 -6.59 2.29
CA LEU A 23 1.79 -5.53 1.89
C LEU A 23 1.71 -5.24 0.37
N VAL A 24 1.63 -6.27 -0.47
CA VAL A 24 1.44 -6.13 -1.92
C VAL A 24 0.12 -5.42 -2.22
N GLY A 25 -0.97 -5.79 -1.53
CA GLY A 25 -2.27 -5.13 -1.68
C GLY A 25 -2.25 -3.65 -1.29
N ARG A 26 -1.58 -3.30 -0.20
CA ARG A 26 -1.41 -1.91 0.25
C ARG A 26 -0.55 -1.10 -0.72
N ILE A 27 0.57 -1.66 -1.18
CA ILE A 27 1.43 -1.01 -2.19
C ILE A 27 0.65 -0.79 -3.49
N ARG A 28 -0.14 -1.77 -3.93
CA ARG A 28 -1.02 -1.60 -5.09
C ARG A 28 -1.98 -0.42 -4.92
N GLN A 29 -2.62 -0.31 -3.76
CA GLN A 29 -3.52 0.80 -3.46
C GLN A 29 -2.80 2.15 -3.53
N LEU A 30 -1.59 2.23 -2.96
CA LEU A 30 -0.75 3.43 -3.04
C LEU A 30 -0.38 3.78 -4.48
N VAL A 31 0.12 2.81 -5.27
CA VAL A 31 0.58 3.02 -6.66
C VAL A 31 -0.56 3.36 -7.63
N ARG A 32 -1.78 2.88 -7.34
CA ARG A 32 -3.00 3.21 -8.10
C ARG A 32 -3.69 4.49 -7.63
N HIS A 33 -3.24 5.07 -6.52
CA HIS A 33 -3.80 6.31 -6.01
C HIS A 33 -3.48 7.48 -6.96
N ARG A 34 -4.44 8.37 -7.23
CA ARG A 34 -4.25 9.48 -8.17
C ARG A 34 -3.16 10.47 -7.73
N GLY A 35 -2.94 10.60 -6.44
CA GLY A 35 -1.89 11.43 -5.84
C GLY A 35 -0.55 10.71 -5.66
N TYR A 36 -0.37 9.54 -6.28
CA TYR A 36 0.87 8.79 -6.21
C TYR A 36 1.98 9.52 -6.96
N GLU A 37 2.91 10.09 -6.20
CA GLU A 37 4.16 10.61 -6.72
C GLU A 37 5.31 9.90 -6.00
N ARG A 38 6.00 9.00 -6.70
CA ARG A 38 7.13 8.25 -6.14
C ARG A 38 8.18 9.18 -5.52
N ASP A 39 8.34 10.38 -6.07
CA ASP A 39 9.32 11.34 -5.58
C ASP A 39 8.96 12.06 -4.28
N LYS A 40 7.66 12.08 -3.94
CA LYS A 40 7.15 12.65 -2.69
C LYS A 40 7.06 11.63 -1.55
N ILE A 41 7.45 10.38 -1.80
CA ILE A 41 7.48 9.34 -0.77
C ILE A 41 8.71 9.56 0.10
N VAL A 42 8.46 9.78 1.39
CA VAL A 42 9.50 10.13 2.37
C VAL A 42 10.21 8.88 2.88
N SER A 43 9.55 7.72 2.86
CA SER A 43 10.18 6.46 3.27
C SER A 43 11.12 5.92 2.19
N ALA A 44 12.43 6.04 2.42
CA ALA A 44 13.47 5.50 1.54
C ALA A 44 13.38 3.97 1.40
N MET A 45 13.00 3.29 2.48
CA MET A 45 12.78 1.84 2.47
C MET A 45 11.61 1.46 1.58
N LEU A 46 10.51 2.24 1.63
CA LEU A 46 9.36 2.05 0.75
C LEU A 46 9.72 2.30 -0.71
N ARG A 47 10.40 3.42 -1.01
CA ARG A 47 10.87 3.78 -2.36
C ARG A 47 11.71 2.70 -3.03
N ARG A 48 12.45 1.90 -2.26
CA ARG A 48 13.27 0.79 -2.76
C ARG A 48 12.44 -0.33 -3.41
N TYR A 49 11.24 -0.57 -2.88
CA TYR A 49 10.34 -1.61 -3.37
C TYR A 49 9.26 -1.07 -4.30
N LEU A 50 9.11 0.25 -4.39
CA LEU A 50 8.11 0.87 -5.23
C LEU A 50 8.53 0.95 -6.70
N PRO A 51 7.60 0.68 -7.63
CA PRO A 51 7.86 0.75 -9.05
C PRO A 51 8.14 2.19 -9.49
N ASN A 52 9.01 2.38 -10.49
CA ASN A 52 9.33 3.71 -11.03
C ASN A 52 8.14 4.36 -11.75
N MET A 53 7.24 3.58 -12.36
CA MET A 53 5.98 4.05 -12.94
C MET A 53 4.78 3.48 -12.16
N GLY A 54 3.88 4.37 -11.74
CA GLY A 54 2.59 4.02 -11.13
C GLY A 54 1.40 4.35 -12.04
N GLY A 55 0.18 4.11 -11.56
CA GLY A 55 -1.07 4.39 -12.28
C GLY A 55 -1.91 3.16 -12.64
N ALA A 56 -3.02 3.39 -13.35
CA ALA A 56 -4.06 2.38 -13.62
C ALA A 56 -3.56 1.16 -14.43
N GLY A 57 -2.47 1.32 -15.20
CA GLY A 57 -1.85 0.25 -15.98
C GLY A 57 -0.78 -0.56 -15.24
N TRP A 58 -0.53 -0.30 -13.95
CA TRP A 58 0.48 -1.05 -13.19
C TRP A 58 0.02 -2.50 -12.95
N ASN A 59 0.77 -3.43 -13.55
CA ASN A 59 0.59 -4.90 -13.48
C ASN A 59 1.82 -5.59 -12.87
N GLY A 60 2.48 -4.94 -11.91
CA GLY A 60 3.73 -5.41 -11.30
C GLY A 60 3.57 -6.23 -10.01
N GLU A 61 2.36 -6.64 -9.64
CA GLU A 61 2.07 -7.32 -8.36
C GLU A 61 2.89 -8.62 -8.20
N ALA A 62 3.00 -9.42 -9.26
CA ALA A 62 3.78 -10.66 -9.26
C ALA A 62 5.27 -10.38 -9.03
N SER A 63 5.83 -9.39 -9.74
CA SER A 63 7.22 -8.97 -9.58
C SER A 63 7.46 -8.38 -8.19
N LEU A 64 6.53 -7.59 -7.66
CA LEU A 64 6.62 -7.02 -6.31
C LEU A 64 6.59 -8.12 -5.25
N ARG A 65 5.68 -9.09 -5.35
CA ARG A 65 5.64 -10.24 -4.46
C ARG A 65 6.96 -10.99 -4.50
N GLN A 66 7.50 -11.25 -5.70
CA GLN A 66 8.78 -11.92 -5.86
C GLN A 66 9.94 -11.14 -5.21
N VAL A 67 10.00 -9.82 -5.39
CA VAL A 67 11.02 -8.96 -4.75
C VAL A 67 10.90 -8.98 -3.23
N LEU A 68 9.69 -8.88 -2.67
CA LEU A 68 9.46 -8.92 -1.23
C LEU A 68 9.80 -10.29 -0.62
N THR A 69 9.47 -11.38 -1.33
CA THR A 69 9.85 -12.74 -0.93
C THR A 69 11.37 -12.94 -1.01
N GLN A 70 12.03 -12.45 -2.05
CA GLN A 70 13.49 -12.53 -2.19
C GLN A 70 14.24 -11.66 -1.16
N ALA A 71 13.65 -10.55 -0.73
CA ALA A 71 14.20 -9.69 0.31
C ALA A 71 14.22 -10.34 1.69
N LYS A 72 13.57 -11.52 1.86
CA LYS A 72 13.51 -12.29 3.12
C LYS A 72 13.19 -11.40 4.32
N LEU A 73 12.19 -10.53 4.17
CA LEU A 73 11.79 -9.59 5.20
C LEU A 73 11.19 -10.35 6.38
N ASP A 74 11.73 -10.12 7.58
CA ASP A 74 11.11 -10.60 8.82
C ASP A 74 9.76 -9.90 9.08
N GLN A 75 8.91 -10.50 9.91
CA GLN A 75 7.58 -9.98 10.22
C GLN A 75 7.61 -8.52 10.69
N LYS A 76 8.60 -8.14 11.51
CA LYS A 76 8.78 -6.75 11.98
C LYS A 76 9.02 -5.77 10.83
N SER A 77 9.77 -6.19 9.81
CA SER A 77 10.04 -5.37 8.62
C SER A 77 8.79 -5.25 7.75
N ILE A 78 8.00 -6.32 7.65
CA ILE A 78 6.70 -6.32 6.96
C ILE A 78 5.73 -5.36 7.65
N ASP A 79 5.61 -5.42 8.98
CA ASP A 79 4.72 -4.55 9.76
C ASP A 79 5.13 -3.08 9.63
N HIS A 80 6.44 -2.80 9.70
CA HIS A 80 6.98 -1.45 9.54
C HIS A 80 6.76 -0.89 8.13
N LEU A 81 6.96 -1.71 7.09
CA LEU A 81 6.62 -1.33 5.71
C LEU A 81 5.11 -1.07 5.58
N SER A 82 4.27 -1.94 6.14
CA SER A 82 2.82 -1.81 6.12
C SER A 82 2.32 -0.54 6.81
N ALA A 83 2.94 -0.13 7.93
CA ALA A 83 2.65 1.14 8.60
C ALA A 83 3.05 2.35 7.73
N ASN A 84 4.24 2.29 7.11
CA ASN A 84 4.71 3.33 6.21
C ASN A 84 3.81 3.49 4.97
N VAL A 85 3.33 2.40 4.37
CA VAL A 85 2.40 2.48 3.23
C VAL A 85 1.10 3.19 3.62
N VAL A 86 0.55 2.90 4.80
CA VAL A 86 -0.68 3.55 5.29
C VAL A 86 -0.47 5.04 5.50
N GLY A 87 0.67 5.45 6.09
CA GLY A 87 1.03 6.86 6.24
C GLY A 87 1.16 7.57 4.89
N GLU A 88 1.80 6.95 3.92
CA GLU A 88 1.95 7.51 2.57
C GLU A 88 0.63 7.61 1.80
N ILE A 89 -0.29 6.65 1.98
CA ILE A 89 -1.66 6.75 1.43
C ILE A 89 -2.38 7.96 2.03
N HIS A 90 -2.26 8.17 3.35
CA HIS A 90 -2.85 9.33 4.02
C HIS A 90 -2.29 10.64 3.45
N MET A 91 -0.96 10.76 3.34
CA MET A 91 -0.33 11.95 2.75
C MET A 91 -0.68 12.14 1.27
N ALA A 92 -0.77 11.05 0.49
CA ALA A 92 -1.20 11.12 -0.90
C ALA A 92 -2.67 11.57 -1.05
N HIS A 93 -3.51 11.26 -0.06
CA HIS A 93 -4.88 11.76 0.01
C HIS A 93 -4.90 13.26 0.35
N GLU A 94 -4.15 13.70 1.36
CA GLU A 94 -4.04 15.12 1.73
C GLU A 94 -3.54 15.99 0.57
N ARG A 95 -2.60 15.50 -0.24
CA ARG A 95 -2.10 16.20 -1.44
C ARG A 95 -3.15 16.42 -2.53
N LEU A 96 -4.19 15.59 -2.60
CA LEU A 96 -5.31 15.76 -3.54
C LEU A 96 -6.44 16.63 -2.96
N ALA A 97 -6.52 16.72 -1.64
CA ALA A 97 -7.55 17.51 -0.94
C ALA A 97 -7.14 18.98 -0.74
N GLY A 98 -5.85 19.30 -0.94
CA GLY A 98 -5.30 20.67 -0.93
C GLY A 98 -5.40 21.38 -2.26
#